data_AF-A0AAD5S9U0-F1
#
_entry.id   AF-A0AAD5S9U0-F1
#
_cell.length_a   1.000
_cell.length_b   1.000
_cell.length_c   1.000
_cell.angle_alpha   90.00
_cell.angle_beta   90.00
_cell.angle_gamma   90.00
#
_symmetry.space_group_name_H-M   'P 1'
#
loop_
_entity.id
_entity.type
_entity.pdbx_description
1 polymer ?
#
loop_
_entity_poly.entity_id
_entity_poly.type
_entity_poly.pdbx_seq_one_letter_code
_entity_poly.pdbx_strand_id
1 'polypeptide(L)'
;MSAPSLPNLNPQTIVRSTATVFGLLGTAVGIQAILDPFSYSKNFGLPSSTSSNPFVRVIGGRTLAGGLTTLALVYFKADRALGASLVIGLVTGAVDGAVVRGSVEGADGKSITPGEVKAAKSAAMGHWVLTGVAAGLGVWLLSVS
;
A
#
# COMPACT_ATOMS: atom_id res chain seq x y z
N MET A 1 46.20 1.40 6.37
CA MET A 1 44.86 1.98 6.11
C MET A 1 43.83 0.92 6.46
N SER A 2 43.16 1.06 7.60
CA SER A 2 42.05 0.20 8.00
C SER A 2 40.80 0.60 7.21
N ALA A 3 40.13 -0.38 6.60
CA ALA A 3 38.88 -0.14 5.89
C ALA A 3 37.83 0.44 6.86
N PRO A 4 37.00 1.41 6.43
CA PRO A 4 35.91 1.91 7.25
C PRO A 4 34.95 0.76 7.55
N SER A 5 34.69 0.51 8.83
CA SER A 5 33.68 -0.44 9.26
C SER A 5 32.31 0.07 8.85
N LEU A 6 31.51 -0.78 8.20
CA LEU A 6 30.12 -0.47 7.89
C LEU A 6 29.37 -0.21 9.21
N PRO A 7 28.52 0.84 9.29
CA PRO A 7 27.74 1.08 10.48
C PRO A 7 26.83 -0.13 10.74
N ASN A 8 26.85 -0.64 11.98
CA ASN A 8 25.91 -1.67 12.44
C ASN A 8 24.50 -1.08 12.43
N LEU A 9 23.79 -1.22 11.31
CA LEU A 9 22.40 -0.79 11.19
C LEU A 9 21.54 -1.69 12.05
N ASN A 10 20.96 -1.12 13.12
CA ASN A 10 19.97 -1.81 13.94
C ASN A 10 18.78 -2.22 13.02
N PRO A 11 18.45 -3.52 12.91
CA PRO A 11 17.32 -3.99 12.11
C PRO A 11 16.00 -3.27 12.41
N GLN A 12 15.74 -2.89 13.67
CA GLN A 12 14.54 -2.15 14.06
C GLN A 12 14.48 -0.77 13.40
N THR A 13 15.63 -0.10 13.24
CA THR A 13 15.73 1.18 12.54
C THR A 13 15.40 1.03 11.06
N ILE A 14 15.85 -0.06 10.43
CA ILE A 14 15.52 -0.36 9.02
C ILE A 14 14.02 -0.55 8.89
N VAL A 15 13.40 -1.40 9.71
CA VAL A 15 11.97 -1.67 9.63
C VAL A 15 11.13 -0.41 9.88
N ARG A 16 11.47 0.40 10.88
CA ARG A 16 10.78 1.68 11.14
C ARG A 16 10.96 2.67 9.99
N SER A 17 12.12 2.69 9.35
CA SER A 17 12.36 3.54 8.17
C SER A 17 11.50 3.09 6.99
N THR A 18 11.42 1.79 6.73
CA THR A 18 10.53 1.22 5.70
C THR A 18 9.05 1.51 6.01
N ALA A 19 8.62 1.31 7.25
CA ALA A 19 7.26 1.64 7.69
C ALA A 19 6.96 3.14 7.56
N THR A 20 7.94 4.00 7.81
CA THR A 20 7.81 5.45 7.58
C THR A 20 7.56 5.74 6.10
N VAL A 21 8.30 5.11 5.19
CA VAL A 21 8.09 5.26 3.74
C VAL A 21 6.68 4.81 3.36
N PHE A 22 6.21 3.66 3.85
CA PHE A 22 4.83 3.20 3.61
C PHE A 22 3.79 4.16 4.17
N GLY A 23 4.01 4.67 5.38
CA GLY A 23 3.12 5.66 6.02
C GLY A 23 3.04 6.96 5.22
N LEU A 24 4.18 7.48 4.75
CA LEU A 24 4.24 8.68 3.91
C LEU A 24 3.55 8.47 2.56
N LEU A 25 3.81 7.34 1.89
CA LEU A 25 3.17 7.01 0.62
C LEU A 25 1.64 6.87 0.77
N GLY A 26 1.18 6.13 1.79
CA GLY A 26 -0.26 6.00 2.07
C GLY A 26 -0.92 7.36 2.37
N THR A 27 -0.25 8.21 3.15
CA THR A 27 -0.74 9.57 3.43
C THR A 27 -0.86 10.40 2.16
N ALA A 28 0.19 10.44 1.33
CA ALA A 28 0.22 11.21 0.09
C ALA A 28 -0.82 10.74 -0.93
N VAL A 29 -0.92 9.42 -1.14
CA VAL A 29 -1.89 8.80 -2.03
C VAL A 29 -3.33 9.04 -1.54
N GLY A 30 -3.56 8.96 -0.23
CA GLY A 30 -4.86 9.25 0.38
C GLY A 30 -5.28 10.71 0.21
N ILE A 31 -4.35 11.66 0.42
CA ILE A 31 -4.59 13.09 0.16
C ILE A 31 -4.93 13.33 -1.31
N GLN A 32 -4.16 12.74 -2.23
CA GLN A 32 -4.41 12.86 -3.67
C GLN A 32 -5.81 12.37 -4.03
N ALA A 33 -6.23 11.21 -3.52
CA ALA A 33 -7.56 10.65 -3.78
C ALA A 33 -8.71 11.54 -3.25
N ILE A 34 -8.49 12.29 -2.17
CA ILE A 34 -9.49 13.22 -1.61
C ILE A 34 -9.56 14.49 -2.45
N LEU A 35 -8.40 15.10 -2.74
CA LEU A 35 -8.31 16.40 -3.42
C LEU A 35 -8.58 16.30 -4.92
N ASP A 36 -8.03 15.28 -5.57
CA ASP A 36 -8.16 15.05 -7.01
C ASP A 36 -8.54 13.58 -7.30
N PRO A 37 -9.80 13.20 -7.03
CA PRO A 37 -10.29 11.84 -7.28
C PRO A 37 -10.26 11.46 -8.76
N PHE A 38 -10.25 12.44 -9.68
CA PHE A 38 -10.22 12.16 -11.12
C PHE A 38 -8.84 11.72 -11.56
N SER A 39 -7.78 12.47 -11.22
CA SER A 39 -6.41 12.05 -11.48
C SER A 39 -6.06 10.77 -10.75
N TYR A 40 -6.55 10.59 -9.52
CA TYR A 40 -6.41 9.32 -8.82
C TYR A 40 -7.05 8.17 -9.61
N SER A 41 -8.30 8.32 -10.05
CA SER A 41 -8.98 7.28 -10.84
C SER A 41 -8.24 6.95 -12.12
N LYS A 42 -7.71 7.96 -12.82
CA LYS A 42 -6.90 7.78 -14.03
C LYS A 42 -5.59 7.03 -13.75
N ASN A 43 -4.88 7.38 -12.67
CA ASN A 43 -3.58 6.78 -12.33
C ASN A 43 -3.72 5.33 -11.85
N PHE A 44 -4.85 4.98 -11.23
CA PHE A 44 -5.12 3.65 -10.68
C PHE A 44 -6.11 2.82 -11.53
N GLY A 45 -6.43 3.28 -12.74
CA GLY A 45 -7.29 2.54 -13.68
C GLY A 45 -8.73 2.34 -13.21
N LEU A 46 -9.23 3.20 -12.32
CA LEU A 46 -10.61 3.15 -11.85
C LEU A 46 -11.55 3.78 -12.91
N PRO A 47 -12.80 3.28 -13.04
CA PRO A 47 -13.78 3.84 -13.97
C PRO A 47 -13.96 5.32 -13.71
N SER A 48 -13.51 6.13 -14.68
CA SER A 48 -13.61 7.58 -14.64
C SER A 48 -14.96 7.99 -15.22
N SER A 49 -16.06 7.64 -14.54
CA SER A 49 -17.38 8.16 -14.93
C SER A 49 -17.37 9.69 -14.80
N THR A 50 -18.02 10.38 -15.74
CA THR A 50 -18.16 11.85 -15.77
C THR A 50 -18.78 12.45 -14.50
N SER A 51 -19.40 11.62 -13.64
CA SER A 51 -19.80 11.96 -12.28
C SER A 51 -18.74 11.54 -11.26
N SER A 52 -18.36 12.46 -10.36
CA SER A 52 -17.49 12.20 -9.20
C SER A 52 -17.94 10.93 -8.46
N ASN A 53 -17.14 9.86 -8.54
CA ASN A 53 -17.40 8.64 -7.81
C ASN A 53 -17.10 8.88 -6.31
N PRO A 54 -18.12 8.94 -5.43
CA PRO A 54 -17.91 9.28 -4.03
C PRO A 54 -17.05 8.25 -3.28
N PHE A 55 -16.99 7.01 -3.77
CA PHE A 55 -16.19 5.94 -3.16
C PHE A 55 -14.69 6.22 -3.25
N VAL A 56 -14.22 6.96 -4.26
CA VAL A 56 -12.80 7.31 -4.40
C VAL A 56 -12.32 8.16 -3.22
N ARG A 57 -13.13 9.12 -2.78
CA ARG A 57 -12.79 9.95 -1.61
C ARG A 57 -12.82 9.17 -0.31
N VAL A 58 -13.76 8.21 -0.17
CA VAL A 58 -13.81 7.31 0.99
C VAL A 58 -12.57 6.41 1.04
N ILE A 59 -12.15 5.85 -0.09
CA ILE A 59 -10.90 5.08 -0.22
C ILE A 59 -9.70 5.97 0.11
N GLY A 60 -9.70 7.22 -0.37
CA GLY A 60 -8.70 8.22 -0.02
C GLY A 60 -8.59 8.47 1.47
N GLY A 61 -9.72 8.68 2.14
CA GLY A 61 -9.81 8.85 3.61
C GLY A 61 -9.28 7.64 4.37
N ARG A 62 -9.66 6.42 3.96
CA ARG A 62 -9.14 5.16 4.52
C ARG A 62 -7.61 5.06 4.37
N THR A 63 -7.10 5.38 3.18
CA THR A 63 -5.68 5.27 2.84
C THR A 63 -4.85 6.31 3.60
N LEU A 64 -5.37 7.54 3.71
CA LEU A 64 -4.82 8.60 4.54
C LEU A 64 -4.76 8.19 6.02
N ALA A 65 -5.87 7.69 6.57
CA ALA A 65 -5.93 7.24 7.95
C ALA A 65 -4.92 6.12 8.23
N GLY A 66 -4.84 5.11 7.36
CA GLY A 66 -3.86 4.03 7.49
C GLY A 66 -2.41 4.51 7.42
N GLY A 67 -2.11 5.46 6.53
CA GLY A 67 -0.80 6.10 6.44
C GLY A 67 -0.42 6.85 7.72
N LEU A 68 -1.33 7.69 8.22
CA LEU A 68 -1.13 8.44 9.46
C LEU A 68 -1.02 7.53 10.69
N THR A 69 -1.82 6.46 10.77
CA THR A 69 -1.70 5.44 11.83
C THR A 69 -0.31 4.81 11.81
N THR A 70 0.19 4.43 10.63
CA THR A 70 1.53 3.84 10.49
C THR A 70 2.61 4.82 10.97
N LEU A 71 2.53 6.09 10.56
CA LEU A 71 3.46 7.14 10.99
C LEU A 71 3.40 7.40 12.50
N ALA A 72 2.20 7.44 13.08
CA ALA A 72 2.01 7.61 14.51
C ALA A 72 2.64 6.43 15.29
N LEU A 73 2.42 5.19 14.86
CA LEU A 73 2.98 4.01 15.51
C LEU A 73 4.52 3.99 15.43
N VAL A 74 5.10 4.44 14.32
CA VAL A 74 6.56 4.64 14.21
C VAL A 74 7.04 5.72 15.18
N TYR A 75 6.36 6.87 15.21
CA TYR A 75 6.73 7.99 16.08
C TYR A 75 6.70 7.62 17.56
N PHE A 76 5.65 6.92 18.01
CA PHE A 76 5.51 6.44 19.38
C PHE A 76 6.37 5.20 19.69
N LYS A 77 7.11 4.66 18.72
CA LYS A 77 7.90 3.43 18.86
C LYS A 77 7.07 2.24 19.35
N ALA A 78 5.80 2.18 18.94
CA ALA A 78 4.86 1.13 19.34
C ALA A 78 5.01 -0.09 18.43
N ASP A 79 6.18 -0.75 18.47
CA ASP A 79 6.61 -1.75 17.50
C ASP A 79 5.65 -2.94 17.37
N ARG A 80 5.08 -3.43 18.49
CA ARG A 80 4.08 -4.51 18.46
C ARG A 80 2.81 -4.10 17.72
N ALA A 81 2.32 -2.89 17.98
CA ALA A 81 1.12 -2.37 17.32
C ALA A 81 1.37 -2.09 15.84
N LEU A 82 2.55 -1.55 15.50
CA LEU A 82 3.01 -1.40 14.13
C LEU A 82 3.07 -2.76 13.41
N GLY A 83 3.63 -3.77 14.07
CA GLY A 83 3.71 -5.13 13.53
C GLY A 83 2.33 -5.71 13.25
N ALA A 84 1.40 -5.59 14.21
CA ALA A 84 0.02 -6.01 14.04
C ALA A 84 -0.68 -5.27 12.88
N SER A 85 -0.50 -3.95 12.77
CA SER A 85 -1.14 -3.18 11.69
C SER A 85 -0.64 -3.59 10.31
N LEU A 86 0.66 -3.85 10.16
CA LEU A 86 1.26 -4.30 8.90
C LEU A 86 0.76 -5.70 8.50
N VAL A 87 0.60 -6.62 9.46
CA VAL A 87 0.04 -7.96 9.21
C VAL A 87 -1.43 -7.86 8.79
N ILE A 88 -2.25 -7.02 9.46
CA ILE A 88 -3.65 -6.80 9.07
C ILE A 88 -3.73 -6.21 7.65
N GLY A 89 -2.79 -5.32 7.30
CA GLY A 89 -2.65 -4.77 5.95
C GLY A 89 -2.54 -5.83 4.85
N LEU A 90 -2.00 -7.01 5.16
CA LEU A 90 -1.93 -8.14 4.22
C LEU A 90 -3.31 -8.54 3.70
N VAL A 91 -4.31 -8.62 4.59
CA VAL A 91 -5.67 -9.01 4.21
C VAL A 91 -6.23 -8.02 3.19
N THR A 92 -6.00 -6.73 3.42
CA THR A 92 -6.42 -5.68 2.48
C THR A 92 -5.72 -5.81 1.13
N GLY A 93 -4.39 -5.93 1.11
CA GLY A 93 -3.65 -6.02 -0.15
C GLY A 93 -3.90 -7.31 -0.93
N ALA A 94 -4.12 -8.42 -0.23
CA ALA A 94 -4.49 -9.69 -0.86
C ALA A 94 -5.84 -9.55 -1.59
N VAL A 95 -6.84 -8.98 -0.92
CA VAL A 95 -8.17 -8.72 -1.49
C VAL A 95 -8.09 -7.71 -2.63
N ASP A 96 -7.40 -6.59 -2.45
CA ASP A 96 -7.24 -5.56 -3.49
C ASP A 96 -6.58 -6.14 -4.75
N GLY A 97 -5.50 -6.91 -4.59
CA GLY A 97 -4.83 -7.57 -5.72
C GLY A 97 -5.72 -8.61 -6.42
N ALA A 98 -6.52 -9.37 -5.66
CA ALA A 98 -7.48 -10.32 -6.23
C ALA A 98 -8.60 -9.60 -7.00
N VAL A 99 -9.14 -8.52 -6.47
CA VAL A 99 -10.19 -7.71 -7.14
C VAL A 99 -9.65 -7.07 -8.42
N VAL A 100 -8.46 -6.47 -8.37
CA VAL A 100 -7.83 -5.86 -9.55
C VAL A 100 -7.58 -6.90 -10.64
N ARG A 101 -7.08 -8.09 -10.29
CA ARG A 101 -6.89 -9.18 -11.24
C ARG A 101 -8.22 -9.71 -11.80
N GLY A 102 -9.20 -9.91 -10.94
CA GLY A 102 -10.54 -10.38 -11.34
C GLY A 102 -11.26 -9.42 -12.29
N SER A 103 -10.99 -8.11 -12.19
CA SER A 103 -11.60 -7.09 -13.04
C SER A 103 -11.30 -7.24 -14.54
N VAL A 104 -10.20 -7.92 -14.90
CA VAL A 104 -9.80 -8.20 -16.28
C VAL A 104 -10.03 -9.66 -16.68
N GLU A 105 -10.16 -10.57 -15.72
CA GLU A 105 -10.45 -11.99 -15.98
C GLU A 105 -11.95 -12.26 -16.17
N GLY A 106 -12.84 -11.45 -15.57
CA GLY A 106 -14.30 -11.57 -15.70
C GLY A 106 -14.94 -10.65 -16.76
N ALA A 107 -14.16 -10.11 -17.69
CA ALA A 107 -14.60 -9.09 -18.63
C ALA A 107 -15.19 -9.63 -19.94
N ASP A 108 -15.92 -10.74 -19.88
CA ASP A 108 -16.61 -11.30 -21.04
C ASP A 108 -17.55 -10.24 -21.64
N GLY A 109 -17.26 -9.81 -22.87
CA GLY A 109 -18.06 -8.83 -23.61
C GLY A 109 -17.65 -7.35 -23.45
N LYS A 110 -16.65 -6.99 -22.63
CA LYS A 110 -16.04 -5.65 -22.65
C LYS A 110 -14.80 -5.63 -23.54
N SER A 111 -14.67 -4.61 -24.38
CA SER A 111 -13.47 -4.35 -25.18
C SER A 111 -12.31 -3.89 -24.29
N ILE A 112 -11.72 -4.82 -23.53
CA ILE A 112 -10.50 -4.61 -22.76
C ILE A 112 -9.31 -4.81 -23.69
N THR A 113 -8.42 -3.81 -23.73
CA THR A 113 -7.21 -3.87 -24.51
C THR A 113 -6.15 -4.76 -23.85
N PRO A 114 -5.24 -5.39 -24.61
CA PRO A 114 -4.12 -6.14 -24.04
C PRO A 114 -3.25 -5.32 -23.06
N GLY A 115 -3.17 -4.00 -23.29
CA GLY A 115 -2.47 -3.06 -22.41
C GLY A 115 -3.10 -2.95 -21.03
N GLU A 116 -4.44 -2.87 -20.96
CA GLU A 116 -5.19 -2.81 -19.70
C GLU A 116 -5.07 -4.12 -18.90
N VAL A 117 -5.09 -5.28 -19.58
CA VAL A 117 -4.87 -6.58 -18.94
C VAL A 117 -3.47 -6.65 -18.31
N LYS A 118 -2.44 -6.18 -19.03
CA LYS A 118 -1.06 -6.15 -18.52
C LYS A 118 -0.93 -5.21 -17.32
N ALA A 119 -1.54 -4.03 -17.39
CA ALA A 119 -1.53 -3.05 -16.31
C ALA A 119 -2.20 -3.61 -15.04
N ALA A 120 -3.39 -4.21 -15.17
CA ALA A 120 -4.12 -4.81 -14.04
C ALA A 120 -3.33 -5.96 -13.39
N LYS A 121 -2.75 -6.87 -14.19
CA LYS A 121 -1.91 -7.96 -13.66
C LYS A 121 -0.67 -7.43 -12.93
N SER A 122 -0.04 -6.39 -13.47
CA SER A 122 1.12 -5.75 -12.83
C SER A 122 0.73 -5.05 -11.53
N ALA A 123 -0.41 -4.36 -11.49
CA ALA A 123 -0.92 -3.70 -10.29
C ALA A 123 -1.29 -4.72 -9.21
N ALA A 124 -1.96 -5.82 -9.57
CA ALA A 124 -2.29 -6.91 -8.67
C ALA A 124 -1.03 -7.55 -8.05
N MET A 125 -0.01 -7.79 -8.87
CA MET A 125 1.30 -8.27 -8.39
C MET A 125 1.95 -7.26 -7.43
N GLY A 126 1.86 -5.97 -7.74
CA GLY A 126 2.32 -4.89 -6.87
C GLY A 126 1.69 -4.95 -5.48
N HIS A 127 0.36 -5.10 -5.41
CA HIS A 127 -0.36 -5.26 -4.13
C HIS A 127 0.13 -6.48 -3.35
N TRP A 128 0.22 -7.65 -3.98
CA TRP A 128 0.63 -8.88 -3.29
C TRP A 128 2.08 -8.83 -2.80
N VAL A 129 3.00 -8.33 -3.62
CA VAL A 129 4.41 -8.21 -3.23
C VAL A 129 4.58 -7.20 -2.10
N LEU A 130 4.02 -5.99 -2.24
CA LEU A 130 4.20 -4.93 -1.26
C LEU A 130 3.60 -5.32 0.09
N THR A 131 2.42 -5.93 0.09
CA THR A 131 1.76 -6.37 1.33
C THR A 131 2.38 -7.62 1.93
N GLY A 132 2.94 -8.52 1.12
CA GLY A 132 3.74 -9.64 1.61
C GLY A 132 5.00 -9.16 2.34
N VAL A 133 5.72 -8.18 1.77
CA VAL A 133 6.87 -7.55 2.42
C VAL A 133 6.45 -6.87 3.73
N ALA A 134 5.39 -6.06 3.70
CA ALA A 134 4.86 -5.39 4.89
C ALA A 134 4.49 -6.40 6.00
N ALA A 135 3.81 -7.49 5.65
CA ALA A 135 3.44 -8.54 6.58
C ALA A 135 4.66 -9.26 7.17
N GLY A 136 5.65 -9.57 6.35
CA GLY A 136 6.91 -10.17 6.82
C GLY A 136 7.63 -9.28 7.84
N LEU A 137 7.72 -7.99 7.55
CA LEU A 137 8.24 -6.99 8.50
C LEU A 137 7.39 -6.92 9.78
N GLY A 138 6.06 -7.02 9.65
CA GLY A 138 5.15 -7.01 10.78
C GLY A 138 5.28 -8.23 11.69
N VAL A 139 5.38 -9.43 11.11
CA VAL A 139 5.65 -10.68 11.83
C VAL A 139 7.00 -10.60 12.55
N TRP A 140 8.02 -10.06 11.89
CA TRP A 140 9.32 -9.86 12.53
C TRP A 140 9.24 -8.90 13.72
N LEU A 141 8.56 -7.75 13.58
CA LEU A 141 8.37 -6.83 14.71
C LEU A 141 7.65 -7.50 15.88
N LEU A 142 6.64 -8.33 15.61
CA LEU A 142 5.90 -9.05 16.65
C LEU A 142 6.75 -10.10 17.38
N SER A 143 7.78 -10.65 16.74
CA SER A 143 8.65 -11.67 17.33
C SER A 143 9.83 -11.10 18.13
N VAL A 144 10.25 -9.85 17.84
CA VAL A 144 11.41 -9.21 18.49
C VAL A 144 11.05 -8.09 19.48
N SER A 145 9.77 -7.71 19.56
CA SER A 145 9.24 -6.67 20.47
C SER A 145 8.48 -7.30 21.63
#